data_AF-A0A7W8Q5D7-F1
#
_entry.id   AF-A0A7W8Q5D7-F1
#
_cell.length_a   1.000
_cell.length_b   1.000
_cell.length_c   1.000
_cell.angle_alpha   90.00
_cell.angle_beta   90.00
_cell.angle_gamma   90.00
#
_symmetry.space_group_name_H-M   'P 1'
#
loop_
_entity.id
_entity.type
_entity.pdbx_description
1 polymer ?
#
loop_
_entity_poly.entity_id
_entity_poly.type
_entity_poly.pdbx_seq_one_letter_code
_entity_poly.pdbx_strand_id
1 'polypeptide(L)'
;MPRLAKCIPSARCWRKSSDWPQAGHAIQESFEGASAMSVESVATRAQANVNTGSVEAAAPAFGANLPPWPQVDFAEFGEVEVKPVSRIQKLTGAFLSRNWLTIPHVTHHDDADITSLESYRKARNEANPAVKLTPLVFLIKAVVRALQEFPQFNASLDGDGKNIVLKKYFHIGVAVDTRFGLLVPVLRNCDKKSVEELSVELAAISQKAREKGLSMAEMSGGCFSISSLGGFGGTGFTPIVNAPEVAILGVTKTRLAAAPADDGGVSWRKMLPLSLSYDHRVINGADAARFAAFIGTVLADPQALAGQQTI
;
A
#
# COMPACT_ATOMS: atom_id res chain seq x y z
N MET A 1 36.07 29.36 38.89
CA MET A 1 35.74 30.80 38.84
C MET A 1 36.10 31.33 37.46
N PRO A 2 35.36 32.27 36.83
CA PRO A 2 33.95 32.69 36.95
C PRO A 2 33.15 32.36 35.65
N ARG A 3 31.84 32.05 35.65
CA ARG A 3 30.59 32.83 35.85
C ARG A 3 30.33 33.97 34.85
N LEU A 4 29.20 33.88 34.12
CA LEU A 4 28.09 34.85 33.96
C LEU A 4 27.04 34.26 32.98
N ALA A 5 25.88 33.78 33.47
CA ALA A 5 24.57 34.46 33.60
C ALA A 5 23.76 34.52 32.26
N LYS A 6 22.77 33.63 32.08
CA LYS A 6 21.31 33.81 32.33
C LYS A 6 20.63 34.87 31.45
N CYS A 7 19.66 34.44 30.64
CA CYS A 7 18.31 35.02 30.57
C CYS A 7 17.33 34.08 29.81
N ILE A 8 16.32 33.60 30.52
CA ILE A 8 15.00 33.09 30.04
C ILE A 8 13.98 34.05 30.67
N PRO A 9 12.93 34.52 29.97
CA PRO A 9 11.58 33.90 30.00
C PRO A 9 10.85 34.09 28.66
N SER A 10 9.68 33.53 28.31
CA SER A 10 8.72 32.56 28.85
C SER A 10 7.62 32.42 27.79
N ALA A 11 6.90 31.32 27.80
CA ALA A 11 5.72 31.04 26.98
C ALA A 11 4.55 32.04 27.13
N ARG A 12 3.82 32.28 26.03
CA ARG A 12 2.37 32.55 25.98
C ARG A 12 1.89 32.39 24.53
N CYS A 13 1.08 31.38 24.24
CA CYS A 13 -0.39 31.47 24.20
C CYS A 13 -0.88 32.37 23.05
N TRP A 14 -1.06 31.80 21.86
CA TRP A 14 -1.82 32.44 20.78
C TRP A 14 -3.29 32.04 20.89
N ARG A 15 -4.10 33.06 21.16
CA ARG A 15 -5.56 33.05 21.18
C ARG A 15 -6.13 32.74 19.80
N LYS A 16 -7.35 32.19 19.87
CA LYS A 16 -8.37 32.16 18.81
C LYS A 16 -8.53 33.53 18.13
N SER A 17 -8.58 33.53 16.81
CA SER A 17 -9.23 34.58 16.02
C SER A 17 -10.14 33.92 14.99
N SER A 18 -11.42 33.88 15.36
CA SER A 18 -12.56 33.87 14.46
C SER A 18 -12.47 35.05 13.51
N ASP A 19 -12.61 34.82 12.21
CA ASP A 19 -13.20 35.75 11.22
C ASP A 19 -13.28 35.06 9.86
N TRP A 20 -14.46 34.50 9.55
CA TRP A 20 -14.87 34.11 8.19
C TRP A 20 -16.13 34.91 7.85
N PRO A 21 -16.23 35.53 6.66
CA PRO A 21 -17.34 36.39 6.33
C PRO A 21 -18.65 35.60 6.09
N GLN A 22 -19.73 36.14 6.64
CA GLN A 22 -21.11 35.70 6.41
C GLN A 22 -21.60 36.14 5.03
N ALA A 23 -22.28 35.24 4.33
CA ALA A 23 -23.33 35.58 3.38
C ALA A 23 -24.37 34.45 3.39
N GLY A 24 -25.59 34.78 3.83
CA GLY A 24 -26.72 33.86 3.81
C GLY A 24 -27.44 33.86 2.46
N HIS A 25 -28.16 32.77 2.20
CA HIS A 25 -29.62 32.73 2.03
C HIS A 25 -30.04 31.27 1.86
N ALA A 26 -31.02 30.84 2.64
CA ALA A 26 -31.67 29.54 2.52
C ALA A 26 -32.99 29.71 1.76
N ILE A 27 -33.31 28.81 0.83
CA ILE A 27 -34.68 28.32 0.63
C ILE A 27 -34.69 26.95 -0.08
N GLN A 28 -35.46 26.04 0.51
CA GLN A 28 -36.10 24.81 -0.01
C GLN A 28 -36.71 25.00 -1.41
N GLU A 29 -37.07 24.03 -2.24
CA GLU A 29 -37.38 22.58 -2.25
C GLU A 29 -37.29 22.22 -3.77
N SER A 30 -37.11 21.00 -4.28
CA SER A 30 -38.14 19.95 -4.42
C SER A 30 -37.57 18.81 -5.29
N PHE A 31 -37.92 17.58 -4.93
CA PHE A 31 -37.77 16.36 -5.73
C PHE A 31 -38.70 16.36 -6.95
N GLU A 32 -38.25 15.82 -8.09
CA GLU A 32 -38.94 14.82 -8.95
C GLU A 32 -38.29 14.76 -10.35
N GLY A 33 -38.25 13.55 -10.95
CA GLY A 33 -38.11 13.40 -12.41
C GLY A 33 -36.92 12.57 -12.89
N ALA A 34 -37.03 11.24 -12.78
CA ALA A 34 -36.23 10.32 -13.58
C ALA A 34 -36.77 10.26 -15.03
N SER A 35 -35.90 10.27 -16.03
CA SER A 35 -36.00 9.38 -17.19
C SER A 35 -34.73 9.40 -18.04
N ALA A 36 -34.40 8.20 -18.52
CA ALA A 36 -33.27 7.87 -19.35
C ALA A 36 -33.31 8.59 -20.70
N MET A 37 -32.14 9.06 -21.16
CA MET A 37 -31.91 9.38 -22.57
C MET A 37 -30.86 8.43 -23.14
N SER A 38 -31.27 7.75 -24.19
CA SER A 38 -30.54 6.77 -24.97
C SER A 38 -29.44 7.39 -25.82
N VAL A 39 -28.36 6.63 -25.93
CA VAL A 39 -27.26 6.72 -26.90
C VAL A 39 -27.80 6.73 -28.34
N GLU A 40 -27.77 7.91 -28.99
CA GLU A 40 -27.71 8.15 -30.45
C GLU A 40 -28.25 9.56 -30.76
N SER A 41 -27.43 10.63 -30.68
CA SER A 41 -27.76 11.94 -31.30
C SER A 41 -26.68 13.04 -31.22
N VAL A 42 -25.38 12.72 -31.19
CA VAL A 42 -24.34 13.77 -31.37
C VAL A 42 -23.24 13.33 -32.34
N ALA A 43 -23.65 12.80 -33.47
CA ALA A 43 -22.84 12.80 -34.67
C ALA A 43 -23.45 13.84 -35.63
N THR A 44 -22.59 14.66 -36.23
CA THR A 44 -22.89 15.66 -37.28
C THR A 44 -23.32 17.07 -36.83
N ARG A 45 -22.37 17.84 -36.28
CA ARG A 45 -22.25 19.29 -36.53
C ARG A 45 -20.94 19.85 -35.98
N ALA A 46 -19.95 20.05 -36.87
CA ALA A 46 -18.98 21.16 -36.85
C ALA A 46 -17.78 20.82 -37.77
N GLN A 47 -17.90 21.16 -39.05
CA GLN A 47 -16.74 21.55 -39.86
C GLN A 47 -16.96 23.00 -40.27
N ALA A 48 -15.84 23.74 -40.30
CA ALA A 48 -15.64 25.16 -40.64
C ALA A 48 -15.76 26.18 -39.48
N ASN A 49 -14.62 26.50 -38.85
CA ASN A 49 -13.97 27.80 -39.10
C ASN A 49 -12.53 27.89 -38.55
N VAL A 50 -11.60 28.13 -39.47
CA VAL A 50 -10.42 29.03 -39.43
C VAL A 50 -9.73 29.28 -38.08
N ASN A 51 -8.61 28.57 -37.91
CA ASN A 51 -7.26 29.06 -37.60
C ASN A 51 -7.12 30.54 -37.15
N THR A 52 -7.09 30.76 -35.83
CA THR A 52 -6.29 31.82 -35.21
C THR A 52 -5.43 31.18 -34.14
N GLY A 53 -4.12 31.18 -34.40
CA GLY A 53 -3.12 30.51 -33.58
C GLY A 53 -3.00 31.11 -32.18
N SER A 54 -3.28 30.26 -31.20
CA SER A 54 -2.55 30.19 -29.94
C SER A 54 -2.30 28.72 -29.68
N VAL A 55 -1.27 28.17 -30.32
CA VAL A 55 -0.71 26.86 -29.95
C VAL A 55 -0.08 27.06 -28.59
N GLU A 56 -0.89 26.86 -27.56
CA GLU A 56 -0.38 26.59 -26.22
C GLU A 56 0.45 25.31 -26.36
N ALA A 57 1.77 25.47 -26.35
CA ALA A 57 2.71 24.37 -26.53
C ALA A 57 2.46 23.35 -25.41
N ALA A 58 1.76 22.27 -25.75
CA ALA A 58 1.62 21.12 -24.87
C ALA A 58 3.04 20.72 -24.46
N ALA A 59 3.32 20.77 -23.15
CA ALA A 59 4.60 20.34 -22.61
C ALA A 59 4.94 18.96 -23.19
N PRO A 60 6.19 18.72 -23.63
CA PRO A 60 6.55 17.46 -24.27
C PRO A 60 6.16 16.31 -23.33
N ALA A 61 5.30 15.42 -23.83
CA ALA A 61 4.91 14.23 -23.09
C ALA A 61 6.18 13.47 -22.67
N PHE A 62 6.26 13.07 -21.41
CA PHE A 62 7.39 12.28 -20.91
C PHE A 62 7.59 11.05 -21.81
N GLY A 63 8.75 10.96 -22.47
CA GLY A 63 9.07 9.91 -23.42
C GLY A 63 8.85 10.23 -24.91
N ALA A 64 8.49 11.46 -25.29
CA ALA A 64 8.28 11.85 -26.69
C ALA A 64 9.50 11.68 -27.62
N ASN A 65 10.71 11.57 -27.06
CA ASN A 65 11.96 11.31 -27.79
C ASN A 65 12.50 9.88 -27.59
N LEU A 66 11.71 8.97 -27.00
CA LEU A 66 12.12 7.57 -26.91
C LEU A 66 12.03 6.92 -28.29
N PRO A 67 13.03 6.11 -28.70
CA PRO A 67 12.91 5.29 -29.89
C PRO A 67 11.62 4.45 -29.85
N PRO A 68 10.94 4.25 -31.00
CA PRO A 68 9.73 3.44 -31.04
C PRO A 68 10.05 2.01 -30.57
N TRP A 69 9.04 1.34 -29.99
CA TRP A 69 9.19 -0.05 -29.58
C TRP A 69 9.57 -0.91 -30.80
N PRO A 70 10.62 -1.75 -30.70
CA PRO A 70 11.12 -2.51 -31.84
C PRO A 70 10.02 -3.44 -32.39
N GLN A 71 9.84 -3.43 -33.70
CA GLN A 71 8.98 -4.36 -34.41
C GLN A 71 9.87 -5.49 -34.93
N VAL A 72 9.88 -6.61 -34.21
CA VAL A 72 10.69 -7.79 -34.54
C VAL A 72 9.75 -8.91 -34.93
N ASP A 73 10.02 -9.55 -36.07
CA ASP A 73 9.40 -10.83 -36.38
C ASP A 73 10.16 -11.95 -35.66
N PHE A 74 9.58 -12.43 -34.56
CA PHE A 74 10.20 -13.48 -33.75
C PHE A 74 10.27 -14.83 -34.47
N ALA A 75 9.49 -15.05 -35.54
CA ALA A 75 9.51 -16.29 -36.31
C ALA A 75 10.82 -16.49 -37.10
N GLU A 76 11.58 -15.41 -37.34
CA GLU A 76 12.91 -15.50 -37.98
C GLU A 76 13.90 -16.33 -37.14
N PHE A 77 13.67 -16.45 -35.82
CA PHE A 77 14.58 -17.13 -34.89
C PHE A 77 14.10 -18.52 -34.43
N GLY A 78 12.97 -19.00 -34.95
CA GLY A 78 12.41 -20.32 -34.60
C GLY A 78 10.89 -20.33 -34.50
N GLU A 79 10.34 -21.46 -34.05
CA GLU A 79 8.90 -21.62 -33.84
C GLU A 79 8.39 -20.70 -32.72
N VAL A 80 7.28 -20.00 -32.97
CA VAL A 80 6.68 -19.03 -32.03
C VAL A 80 5.20 -19.32 -31.78
N GLU A 81 4.77 -19.11 -30.53
CA GLU A 81 3.37 -19.15 -30.12
C GLU A 81 2.93 -17.76 -29.66
N VAL A 82 1.93 -17.18 -30.33
CA VAL A 82 1.39 -15.86 -29.96
C VAL A 82 0.15 -16.03 -29.09
N LYS A 83 0.22 -15.55 -27.84
CA LYS A 83 -0.91 -15.53 -26.90
C LYS A 83 -1.42 -14.10 -26.67
N PRO A 84 -2.73 -13.83 -26.81
CA PRO A 84 -3.27 -12.52 -26.51
C PRO A 84 -3.19 -12.23 -25.01
N VAL A 85 -2.78 -11.01 -24.66
CA VAL A 85 -2.78 -10.53 -23.27
C VAL A 85 -4.22 -10.40 -22.77
N SER A 86 -4.50 -10.95 -21.58
CA SER A 86 -5.85 -10.92 -21.01
C SER A 86 -6.30 -9.49 -20.68
N ARG A 87 -7.61 -9.25 -20.61
CA ARG A 87 -8.14 -7.93 -20.24
C ARG A 87 -7.62 -7.48 -18.87
N ILE A 88 -7.51 -8.38 -17.90
CA ILE A 88 -7.02 -8.07 -16.55
C ILE A 88 -5.53 -7.70 -16.62
N GLN A 89 -4.72 -8.46 -17.35
CA GLN A 89 -3.30 -8.13 -17.55
C GLN A 89 -3.10 -6.75 -18.19
N LYS A 90 -3.93 -6.38 -19.19
CA LYS A 90 -3.88 -5.03 -19.79
C LYS A 90 -4.21 -3.93 -18.77
N LEU A 91 -5.25 -4.14 -17.96
CA LEU A 91 -5.67 -3.17 -16.94
C LEU A 91 -4.64 -3.03 -15.81
N THR A 92 -4.16 -4.15 -15.28
CA THR A 92 -3.11 -4.18 -14.26
C THR A 92 -1.82 -3.56 -14.80
N GLY A 93 -1.44 -3.87 -16.03
CA GLY A 93 -0.28 -3.28 -16.69
C GLY A 93 -0.37 -1.76 -16.77
N ALA A 94 -1.47 -1.23 -17.31
CA ALA A 94 -1.69 0.22 -17.38
C ALA A 94 -1.69 0.90 -16.00
N PHE A 95 -2.32 0.27 -15.00
CA PHE A 95 -2.37 0.78 -13.62
C PHE A 95 -0.98 0.81 -12.96
N LEU A 96 -0.23 -0.29 -13.05
CA LEU A 96 1.12 -0.37 -12.46
C LEU A 96 2.12 0.52 -13.21
N SER A 97 2.03 0.63 -14.53
CA SER A 97 2.86 1.55 -15.31
C SER A 97 2.64 3.01 -14.89
N ARG A 98 1.37 3.42 -14.69
CA ARG A 98 1.06 4.74 -14.15
C ARG A 98 1.72 4.95 -12.79
N ASN A 99 1.57 4.00 -11.86
CA ASN A 99 2.14 4.13 -10.52
C ASN A 99 3.68 4.20 -10.57
N TRP A 100 4.32 3.36 -11.39
CA TRP A 100 5.78 3.35 -11.57
C TRP A 100 6.32 4.68 -12.11
N LEU A 101 5.64 5.28 -13.08
CA LEU A 101 6.07 6.54 -13.70
C LEU A 101 5.77 7.77 -12.84
N THR A 102 4.68 7.74 -12.05
CA THR A 102 4.19 8.94 -11.34
C THR A 102 4.65 9.02 -9.88
N ILE A 103 5.02 7.89 -9.28
CA ILE A 103 5.48 7.82 -7.89
C ILE A 103 7.01 7.66 -7.91
N PRO A 104 7.78 8.61 -7.36
CA PRO A 104 9.21 8.44 -7.11
C PRO A 104 9.42 7.36 -6.06
N HIS A 105 9.54 6.10 -6.50
CA HIS A 105 9.70 4.94 -5.63
C HIS A 105 11.11 4.84 -5.07
N VAL A 106 11.19 4.60 -3.77
CA VAL A 106 12.38 4.04 -3.13
C VAL A 106 11.99 2.80 -2.36
N THR A 107 12.80 1.76 -2.46
CA THR A 107 12.65 0.53 -1.67
C THR A 107 13.72 0.49 -0.60
N HIS A 108 13.29 0.39 0.66
CA HIS A 108 14.15 0.10 1.79
C HIS A 108 14.04 -1.38 2.13
N HIS A 109 15.19 -2.05 2.26
CA HIS A 109 15.27 -3.45 2.64
C HIS A 109 15.80 -3.56 4.08
N ASP A 110 15.17 -4.42 4.87
CA ASP A 110 15.57 -4.74 6.23
C ASP A 110 15.23 -6.20 6.55
N ASP A 111 15.71 -6.72 7.68
CA ASP A 111 15.40 -8.07 8.17
C ASP A 111 14.73 -8.00 9.55
N ALA A 112 13.62 -8.72 9.73
CA ALA A 112 12.96 -8.87 11.03
C ALA A 112 13.27 -10.25 11.64
N ASP A 113 13.76 -10.29 12.88
CA ASP A 113 13.86 -11.54 13.64
C ASP A 113 12.46 -12.00 14.10
N ILE A 114 11.97 -13.06 13.46
CA ILE A 114 10.67 -13.67 13.76
C ILE A 114 10.82 -15.01 14.49
N THR A 115 11.96 -15.27 15.13
CA THR A 115 12.22 -16.55 15.84
C THR A 115 11.16 -16.81 16.91
N SER A 116 10.92 -15.83 17.78
CA SER A 116 9.90 -15.92 18.84
C SER A 116 8.49 -16.05 18.26
N LEU A 117 8.18 -15.27 17.22
CA LEU A 117 6.91 -15.31 16.52
C LEU A 117 6.62 -16.69 15.93
N GLU A 118 7.58 -17.29 15.23
CA GLU A 118 7.40 -18.61 14.62
C GLU A 118 7.22 -19.71 15.66
N SER A 119 7.95 -19.64 16.77
CA SER A 119 7.79 -20.58 17.88
C SER A 119 6.40 -20.45 18.51
N TYR A 120 5.96 -19.22 18.80
CA TYR A 120 4.62 -18.93 19.32
C TYR A 120 3.52 -19.42 18.37
N ARG A 121 3.62 -19.09 17.08
CA ARG A 121 2.61 -19.45 16.06
C ARG A 121 2.48 -20.96 15.92
N LYS A 122 3.59 -21.71 15.97
CA LYS A 122 3.57 -23.18 15.92
C LYS A 122 2.84 -23.76 17.13
N ALA A 123 3.25 -23.38 18.34
CA ALA A 123 2.62 -23.83 19.58
C ALA A 123 1.12 -23.48 19.62
N ARG A 124 0.74 -22.26 19.19
CA ARG A 124 -0.65 -21.84 19.12
C ARG A 124 -1.47 -22.64 18.10
N ASN A 125 -0.91 -22.98 16.95
CA ASN A 125 -1.60 -23.79 15.93
C ASN A 125 -1.74 -25.25 16.37
N GLU A 126 -0.78 -25.79 17.11
CA GLU A 126 -0.87 -27.12 17.71
C GLU A 126 -1.94 -27.17 18.80
N ALA A 127 -2.01 -26.15 19.67
CA ALA A 127 -2.97 -26.08 20.77
C ALA A 127 -4.43 -25.83 20.30
N ASN A 128 -4.64 -25.07 19.24
CA ASN A 128 -5.96 -24.85 18.68
C ASN A 128 -5.91 -24.90 17.13
N PRO A 129 -6.06 -26.10 16.56
CA PRO A 129 -5.92 -26.35 15.12
C PRO A 129 -7.14 -25.90 14.30
N ALA A 130 -8.27 -25.56 14.95
CA ALA A 130 -9.49 -25.15 14.25
C ALA A 130 -9.30 -23.85 13.45
N VAL A 131 -8.47 -22.94 13.96
CA VAL A 131 -8.09 -21.71 13.25
C VAL A 131 -6.58 -21.68 13.09
N LYS A 132 -6.11 -21.98 11.87
CA LYS A 132 -4.69 -21.98 11.52
C LYS A 132 -4.20 -20.55 11.32
N LEU A 133 -3.28 -20.09 12.15
CA LEU A 133 -2.62 -18.79 12.02
C LEU A 133 -1.40 -18.90 11.10
N THR A 134 -1.35 -17.99 10.13
CA THR A 134 -0.19 -17.81 9.23
C THR A 134 0.67 -16.63 9.72
N PRO A 135 1.95 -16.52 9.35
CA PRO A 135 2.76 -15.34 9.68
C PRO A 135 2.14 -14.01 9.19
N LEU A 136 1.37 -14.08 8.10
CA LEU A 136 0.79 -12.90 7.46
C LEU A 136 -0.24 -12.17 8.34
N VAL A 137 -0.99 -12.87 9.20
CA VAL A 137 -1.94 -12.18 10.11
C VAL A 137 -1.22 -11.38 11.20
N PHE A 138 -0.05 -11.84 11.63
CA PHE A 138 0.80 -11.10 12.57
C PHE A 138 1.44 -9.89 11.88
N LEU A 139 1.85 -10.02 10.61
CA LEU A 139 2.31 -8.89 9.80
C LEU A 139 1.23 -7.83 9.62
N ILE A 140 -0.02 -8.23 9.39
CA ILE A 140 -1.15 -7.28 9.31
C ILE A 140 -1.26 -6.51 10.63
N LYS A 141 -1.25 -7.18 11.79
CA LYS A 141 -1.33 -6.50 13.10
C LYS A 141 -0.10 -5.63 13.40
N ALA A 142 1.10 -6.08 13.01
CA ALA A 142 2.33 -5.30 13.16
C ALA A 142 2.31 -4.04 12.29
N VAL A 143 1.85 -4.14 11.04
CA VAL A 143 1.65 -2.98 10.15
C VAL A 143 0.62 -2.03 10.73
N VAL A 144 -0.52 -2.51 11.24
CA VAL A 144 -1.51 -1.63 11.88
C VAL A 144 -0.91 -0.85 13.05
N ARG A 145 -0.13 -1.50 13.92
CA ARG A 145 0.61 -0.84 15.00
C ARG A 145 1.59 0.20 14.46
N ALA A 146 2.34 -0.14 13.42
CA ALA A 146 3.27 0.78 12.78
C ALA A 146 2.54 1.98 12.16
N LEU A 147 1.37 1.78 11.53
CA LEU A 147 0.57 2.87 10.97
C LEU A 147 -0.02 3.79 12.05
N GLN A 148 -0.29 3.27 13.25
CA GLN A 148 -0.72 4.08 14.39
C GLN A 148 0.41 4.97 14.92
N GLU A 149 1.63 4.42 15.00
CA GLU A 149 2.82 5.15 15.44
C GLU A 149 3.33 6.14 14.38
N PHE A 150 3.27 5.76 13.10
CA PHE A 150 3.76 6.53 11.97
C PHE A 150 2.60 6.86 11.00
N PRO A 151 1.72 7.81 11.37
CA PRO A 151 0.49 8.10 10.62
C PRO A 151 0.72 8.58 9.19
N GLN A 152 1.91 9.10 8.86
CA GLN A 152 2.28 9.49 7.49
C GLN A 152 2.31 8.31 6.51
N PHE A 153 2.53 7.08 7.00
CA PHE A 153 2.41 5.86 6.19
C PHE A 153 0.95 5.45 5.99
N ASN A 154 0.04 5.95 6.83
CA ASN A 154 -1.41 5.74 6.72
C ASN A 154 -2.08 6.88 5.92
N ALA A 155 -1.43 7.34 4.86
CA ALA A 155 -1.83 8.51 4.11
C ALA A 155 -2.11 8.21 2.64
N SER A 156 -2.70 9.20 1.97
CA SER A 156 -2.75 9.30 0.52
C SER A 156 -2.33 10.70 0.10
N LEU A 157 -1.63 10.79 -1.02
CA LEU A 157 -1.48 12.06 -1.73
C LEU A 157 -2.75 12.28 -2.57
N ASP A 158 -3.36 13.46 -2.47
CA ASP A 158 -4.53 13.80 -3.27
C ASP A 158 -4.19 13.90 -4.78
N GLY A 159 -5.24 13.96 -5.62
CA GLY A 159 -5.07 13.91 -7.08
C GLY A 159 -4.19 15.02 -7.66
N ASP A 160 -4.17 16.19 -7.01
CA ASP A 160 -3.36 17.34 -7.42
C ASP A 160 -1.95 17.34 -6.82
N GLY A 161 -1.64 16.40 -5.93
CA GLY A 161 -0.33 16.30 -5.29
C GLY A 161 -0.06 17.33 -4.20
N LYS A 162 -1.07 18.06 -3.73
CA LYS A 162 -0.94 19.23 -2.83
C LYS A 162 -1.30 18.92 -1.39
N ASN A 163 -2.17 17.94 -1.16
CA ASN A 163 -2.64 17.60 0.18
C ASN A 163 -2.32 16.16 0.54
N ILE A 164 -1.89 15.96 1.79
CA ILE A 164 -1.74 14.64 2.39
C ILE A 164 -3.01 14.32 3.19
N VAL A 165 -3.73 13.29 2.75
CA VAL A 165 -4.94 12.79 3.39
C VAL A 165 -4.57 11.71 4.39
N LEU A 166 -4.54 12.06 5.68
CA LEU A 166 -4.29 11.12 6.77
C LEU A 166 -5.56 10.32 7.10
N LYS A 167 -5.50 9.00 6.95
CA LYS A 167 -6.64 8.11 7.22
C LYS A 167 -6.69 7.79 8.71
N LYS A 168 -7.89 7.76 9.28
CA LYS A 168 -8.16 7.39 10.69
C LYS A 168 -8.72 5.98 10.85
N TYR A 169 -8.71 5.22 9.76
CA TYR A 169 -9.09 3.82 9.70
C TYR A 169 -7.89 3.01 9.20
N PHE A 170 -7.89 1.72 9.50
CA PHE A 170 -6.80 0.79 9.15
C PHE A 170 -7.37 -0.34 8.30
N HIS A 171 -7.20 -0.21 6.98
CA HIS A 171 -7.69 -1.13 5.97
C HIS A 171 -6.51 -1.66 5.16
N ILE A 172 -6.16 -2.92 5.36
CA ILE A 172 -4.92 -3.48 4.82
C ILE A 172 -5.22 -4.26 3.54
N GLY A 173 -4.63 -3.80 2.43
CA GLY A 173 -4.60 -4.54 1.17
C GLY A 173 -3.65 -5.74 1.29
N VAL A 174 -4.05 -6.90 0.78
CA VAL A 174 -3.18 -8.08 0.71
C VAL A 174 -3.13 -8.56 -0.73
N ALA A 175 -1.95 -8.53 -1.34
CA ALA A 175 -1.77 -8.99 -2.70
C ALA A 175 -1.91 -10.52 -2.79
N VAL A 176 -2.79 -10.98 -3.67
CA VAL A 176 -3.09 -12.39 -3.91
C VAL A 176 -2.79 -12.72 -5.36
N ASP A 177 -1.94 -13.72 -5.56
CA ASP A 177 -1.70 -14.32 -6.87
C ASP A 177 -2.88 -15.23 -7.27
N THR A 178 -3.41 -15.01 -8.46
CA THR A 178 -4.57 -15.74 -9.00
C THR A 178 -4.36 -16.07 -10.46
N ARG A 179 -5.09 -17.08 -10.97
CA ARG A 179 -5.08 -17.41 -12.40
C ARG A 179 -5.51 -16.26 -13.33
N PHE A 180 -6.20 -15.26 -12.77
CA PHE A 180 -6.68 -14.09 -13.50
C PHE A 180 -5.64 -12.96 -13.54
N GLY A 181 -4.56 -13.07 -12.75
CA GLY A 181 -3.57 -12.03 -12.49
C GLY A 181 -3.54 -11.61 -11.02
N LEU A 182 -2.79 -10.55 -10.74
CA LEU A 182 -2.63 -9.99 -9.40
C LEU A 182 -3.91 -9.24 -8.97
N LEU A 183 -4.49 -9.64 -7.84
CA LEU A 183 -5.61 -8.94 -7.18
C LEU A 183 -5.20 -8.52 -5.77
N VAL A 184 -5.74 -7.40 -5.29
CA VAL A 184 -5.43 -6.85 -3.95
C VAL A 184 -6.74 -6.65 -3.16
N PRO A 185 -7.30 -7.70 -2.54
CA PRO A 185 -8.39 -7.54 -1.57
C PRO A 185 -7.98 -6.69 -0.37
N VAL A 186 -8.94 -5.96 0.18
CA VAL A 186 -8.76 -5.09 1.36
C VAL A 186 -9.50 -5.67 2.56
N LEU A 187 -8.74 -6.00 3.60
CA LEU A 187 -9.27 -6.34 4.92
C LEU A 187 -9.60 -5.05 5.67
N ARG A 188 -10.85 -4.88 6.10
CA ARG A 188 -11.31 -3.63 6.73
C ARG A 188 -11.15 -3.67 8.25
N ASN A 189 -10.94 -2.50 8.87
CA ASN A 189 -10.86 -2.31 10.32
C ASN A 189 -9.93 -3.32 11.01
N CYS A 190 -8.71 -3.51 10.48
CA CYS A 190 -7.75 -4.48 11.00
C CYS A 190 -7.28 -4.15 12.43
N ASP A 191 -7.44 -2.90 12.86
CA ASP A 191 -7.23 -2.43 14.24
C ASP A 191 -8.22 -3.04 15.23
N LYS A 192 -9.45 -3.36 14.78
CA LYS A 192 -10.54 -3.83 15.64
C LYS A 192 -10.69 -5.36 15.68
N LYS A 193 -9.84 -6.08 14.95
CA LYS A 193 -9.93 -7.54 14.75
C LYS A 193 -8.78 -8.26 15.45
N SER A 194 -9.07 -9.40 16.04
CA SER A 194 -8.09 -10.36 16.54
C SER A 194 -7.30 -11.03 15.40
N VAL A 195 -6.20 -11.70 15.74
CA VAL A 195 -5.42 -12.47 14.75
C VAL A 195 -6.21 -13.66 14.19
N GLU A 196 -7.09 -14.25 14.99
CA GLU A 196 -8.00 -15.32 14.58
C GLU A 196 -9.04 -14.82 13.57
N GLU A 197 -9.73 -13.72 13.85
CA GLU A 197 -10.72 -13.13 12.94
C GLU A 197 -10.07 -12.75 11.61
N LEU A 198 -8.91 -12.10 11.66
CA LEU A 198 -8.13 -11.77 10.47
C LEU A 198 -7.72 -13.02 9.69
N SER A 199 -7.39 -14.13 10.36
CA SER A 199 -7.03 -15.38 9.69
C SER A 199 -8.19 -15.97 8.90
N VAL A 200 -9.38 -16.02 9.52
CA VAL A 200 -10.60 -16.53 8.88
C VAL A 200 -10.98 -15.65 7.69
N GLU A 201 -10.98 -14.33 7.86
CA GLU A 201 -11.35 -13.38 6.81
C GLU A 201 -10.35 -13.41 5.65
N LEU A 202 -9.04 -13.42 5.96
CA LEU A 202 -7.98 -13.51 4.96
C LEU A 202 -8.09 -14.80 4.14
N ALA A 203 -8.36 -15.94 4.79
CA ALA A 203 -8.55 -17.21 4.11
C ALA A 203 -9.76 -17.16 3.14
N ALA A 204 -10.89 -16.66 3.63
CA ALA A 204 -12.12 -16.55 2.84
C ALA A 204 -11.95 -15.62 1.62
N ILE A 205 -11.38 -14.43 1.81
CA ILE A 205 -11.21 -13.47 0.71
C ILE A 205 -10.15 -13.91 -0.30
N SER A 206 -9.07 -14.56 0.16
CA SER A 206 -8.04 -15.13 -0.72
C SER A 206 -8.57 -16.29 -1.56
N GLN A 207 -9.42 -17.14 -0.97
CA GLN A 207 -10.10 -18.20 -1.71
C GLN A 207 -11.03 -17.62 -2.77
N LYS A 208 -11.88 -16.65 -2.39
CA LYS A 208 -12.78 -15.97 -3.32
C LYS A 208 -12.01 -15.33 -4.49
N ALA A 209 -10.91 -14.64 -4.21
CA ALA A 209 -10.06 -14.02 -5.23
C ALA A 209 -9.55 -15.03 -6.26
N ARG A 210 -9.09 -16.20 -5.81
CA ARG A 210 -8.55 -17.26 -6.68
C ARG A 210 -9.62 -17.96 -7.53
N GLU A 211 -10.80 -18.18 -6.97
CA GLU A 211 -11.86 -18.97 -7.62
C GLU A 211 -12.81 -18.12 -8.47
N LYS A 212 -13.28 -16.99 -7.92
CA LYS A 212 -14.40 -16.21 -8.44
C LYS A 212 -14.02 -14.77 -8.83
N GLY A 213 -12.82 -14.33 -8.48
CA GLY A 213 -12.43 -12.92 -8.57
C GLY A 213 -13.05 -12.08 -7.45
N LEU A 214 -12.86 -10.77 -7.54
CA LEU A 214 -13.30 -9.80 -6.53
C LEU A 214 -14.08 -8.65 -7.16
N SER A 215 -15.02 -8.11 -6.39
CA SER A 215 -15.69 -6.85 -6.76
C SER A 215 -14.77 -5.65 -6.48
N MET A 216 -15.05 -4.52 -7.14
CA MET A 216 -14.31 -3.27 -6.89
C MET A 216 -14.40 -2.82 -5.42
N ALA A 217 -15.54 -3.04 -4.76
CA ALA A 217 -15.74 -2.67 -3.36
C ALA A 217 -14.81 -3.45 -2.40
N GLU A 218 -14.46 -4.69 -2.76
CA GLU A 218 -13.53 -5.53 -1.98
C GLU A 218 -12.07 -5.16 -2.20
N MET A 219 -11.76 -4.41 -3.26
CA MET A 219 -10.42 -3.95 -3.60
C MET A 219 -10.22 -2.45 -3.32
N SER A 220 -11.23 -1.76 -2.80
CA SER A 220 -11.22 -0.31 -2.59
C SER A 220 -11.18 0.09 -1.12
N GLY A 221 -10.57 1.25 -0.86
CA GLY A 221 -10.48 1.84 0.48
C GLY A 221 -9.28 1.39 1.30
N GLY A 222 -8.29 0.75 0.67
CA GLY A 222 -7.01 0.42 1.28
C GLY A 222 -6.26 1.65 1.78
N CYS A 223 -5.55 1.48 2.89
CA CYS A 223 -4.66 2.50 3.43
C CYS A 223 -3.18 2.15 3.27
N PHE A 224 -2.87 0.85 3.23
CA PHE A 224 -1.54 0.29 3.08
C PHE A 224 -1.68 -1.14 2.53
N SER A 225 -0.73 -1.57 1.71
CA SER A 225 -0.74 -2.91 1.12
C SER A 225 0.42 -3.79 1.61
N ILE A 226 0.18 -5.09 1.70
CA ILE A 226 1.20 -6.11 1.94
C ILE A 226 1.24 -7.04 0.72
N SER A 227 2.43 -7.28 0.19
CA SER A 227 2.67 -8.28 -0.84
C SER A 227 3.55 -9.39 -0.28
N SER A 228 3.00 -10.60 -0.20
CA SER A 228 3.69 -11.76 0.38
C SER A 228 4.11 -12.75 -0.70
N LEU A 229 5.43 -12.86 -0.91
CA LEU A 229 6.05 -13.85 -1.78
C LEU A 229 6.71 -15.00 -0.99
N GLY A 230 6.39 -15.12 0.30
CA GLY A 230 7.02 -16.10 1.21
C GLY A 230 6.82 -17.57 0.81
N GLY A 231 5.77 -17.88 0.04
CA GLY A 231 5.52 -19.22 -0.50
C GLY A 231 6.41 -19.61 -1.68
N PHE A 232 7.06 -18.65 -2.34
CA PHE A 232 7.88 -18.88 -3.52
C PHE A 232 9.37 -18.90 -3.16
N GLY A 233 9.92 -17.76 -2.72
CA GLY A 233 11.35 -17.59 -2.52
C GLY A 233 11.77 -16.11 -2.48
N GLY A 234 13.06 -15.86 -2.67
CA GLY A 234 13.63 -14.51 -2.74
C GLY A 234 14.16 -13.99 -1.40
N THR A 235 15.11 -13.06 -1.49
CA THR A 235 15.73 -12.35 -0.36
C THR A 235 15.23 -10.91 -0.23
N GLY A 236 14.53 -10.40 -1.23
CA GLY A 236 13.96 -9.06 -1.30
C GLY A 236 13.40 -8.81 -2.70
N PHE A 237 12.53 -7.83 -2.84
CA PHE A 237 12.02 -7.36 -4.14
C PHE A 237 11.52 -5.92 -4.01
N THR A 238 11.29 -5.24 -5.13
CA THR A 238 10.74 -3.88 -5.15
C THR A 238 9.24 -3.93 -5.45
N PRO A 239 8.35 -4.00 -4.43
CA PRO A 239 6.92 -3.91 -4.65
C PRO A 239 6.53 -2.52 -5.18
N ILE A 240 5.63 -2.48 -6.16
CA ILE A 240 5.07 -1.22 -6.68
C ILE A 240 3.96 -0.75 -5.74
N VAL A 241 4.03 0.49 -5.29
CA VAL A 241 3.03 1.15 -4.44
C VAL A 241 1.67 1.16 -5.16
N ASN A 242 0.63 0.76 -4.42
CA ASN A 242 -0.74 0.71 -4.92
C ASN A 242 -1.44 2.07 -4.70
N ALA A 243 -1.26 3.01 -5.63
CA ALA A 243 -1.88 4.33 -5.53
C ALA A 243 -3.40 4.23 -5.32
N PRO A 244 -4.01 5.05 -4.42
CA PRO A 244 -3.45 6.25 -3.79
C PRO A 244 -2.71 6.00 -2.47
N GLU A 245 -2.38 4.76 -2.10
CA GLU A 245 -1.52 4.50 -0.94
C GLU A 245 -0.12 5.08 -1.16
N VAL A 246 0.60 5.38 -0.08
CA VAL A 246 1.95 5.96 -0.14
C VAL A 246 3.06 4.96 0.15
N ALA A 247 2.71 3.74 0.56
CA ALA A 247 3.68 2.70 0.87
C ALA A 247 3.09 1.29 0.73
N ILE A 248 3.96 0.31 0.48
CA ILE A 248 3.66 -1.11 0.39
C ILE A 248 4.78 -1.92 1.03
N LEU A 249 4.42 -2.94 1.81
CA LEU A 249 5.39 -3.87 2.41
C LEU A 249 5.45 -5.17 1.62
N GLY A 250 6.59 -5.45 1.02
CA GLY A 250 6.95 -6.74 0.46
C GLY A 250 7.59 -7.63 1.52
N VAL A 251 7.19 -8.91 1.57
CA VAL A 251 7.86 -9.93 2.39
C VAL A 251 8.20 -11.15 1.55
N THR A 252 9.39 -11.71 1.76
CA THR A 252 9.84 -12.92 1.05
C THR A 252 10.02 -14.09 2.02
N LYS A 253 10.63 -15.18 1.53
CA LYS A 253 10.79 -16.42 2.30
C LYS A 253 11.67 -16.17 3.53
N THR A 254 11.16 -16.55 4.70
CA THR A 254 11.94 -16.60 5.94
C THR A 254 13.13 -17.53 5.78
N ARG A 255 14.29 -17.09 6.27
CA ARG A 255 15.55 -17.84 6.22
C ARG A 255 16.15 -17.98 7.61
N LEU A 256 16.89 -19.06 7.83
CA LEU A 256 17.79 -19.13 8.97
C LEU A 256 19.04 -18.29 8.67
N ALA A 257 19.42 -17.43 9.60
CA ALA A 257 20.63 -16.62 9.52
C ALA A 257 21.38 -16.66 10.84
N ALA A 258 22.71 -16.61 10.77
CA ALA A 258 23.55 -16.44 11.93
C ALA A 258 23.46 -14.99 12.44
N ALA A 259 23.25 -14.81 13.74
CA ALA A 259 23.28 -13.53 14.43
C ALA A 259 24.17 -13.63 15.68
N PRO A 260 24.84 -12.53 16.09
CA PRO A 260 25.59 -12.52 17.35
C PRO A 260 24.70 -12.93 18.52
N ALA A 261 25.21 -13.80 19.38
CA ALA A 261 24.60 -14.13 20.66
C ALA A 261 25.16 -13.23 21.76
N ASP A 262 24.40 -13.05 22.85
CA ASP A 262 24.80 -12.19 23.96
C ASP A 262 26.06 -12.69 24.68
N ASP A 263 26.36 -13.99 24.57
CA ASP A 263 27.56 -14.64 25.10
C ASP A 263 28.79 -14.50 24.18
N GLY A 264 28.68 -13.72 23.10
CA GLY A 264 29.73 -13.57 22.09
C GLY A 264 29.79 -14.72 21.07
N GLY A 265 28.90 -15.70 21.18
CA GLY A 265 28.75 -16.80 20.23
C GLY A 265 27.89 -16.44 19.01
N VAL A 266 27.44 -17.48 18.31
CA VAL A 266 26.53 -17.38 17.16
C VAL A 266 25.20 -18.04 17.50
N SER A 267 24.11 -17.28 17.34
CA SER A 267 22.73 -17.78 17.44
C SER A 267 22.07 -17.86 16.07
N TRP A 268 21.37 -18.96 15.79
CA TRP A 268 20.58 -19.10 14.56
C TRP A 268 19.20 -18.48 14.75
N ARG A 269 18.91 -17.45 13.95
CA ARG A 269 17.65 -16.71 13.97
C ARG A 269 16.85 -16.93 12.70
N LYS A 270 15.53 -16.89 12.81
CA LYS A 270 14.62 -16.88 11.66
C LYS A 270 14.41 -15.44 11.22
N MET A 271 15.14 -15.03 10.20
CA MET A 271 15.05 -13.69 9.64
C MET A 271 14.01 -13.67 8.52
N LEU A 272 13.08 -12.72 8.62
CA LEU A 272 12.10 -12.41 7.60
C LEU A 272 12.55 -11.15 6.83
N PRO A 273 12.92 -11.29 5.55
CA PRO A 273 13.27 -10.13 4.75
C PRO A 273 12.05 -9.26 4.47
N LEU A 274 12.19 -7.97 4.76
CA LEU A 274 11.21 -6.92 4.55
C LEU A 274 11.68 -6.02 3.40
N SER A 275 10.76 -5.64 2.53
CA SER A 275 11.02 -4.71 1.42
C SER A 275 9.93 -3.64 1.39
N LEU A 276 10.19 -2.51 2.03
CA LEU A 276 9.25 -1.40 2.13
C LEU A 276 9.47 -0.45 0.96
N SER A 277 8.53 -0.39 0.02
CA SER A 277 8.54 0.63 -1.02
C SER A 277 7.58 1.76 -0.69
N TYR A 278 8.00 2.98 -0.95
CA TYR A 278 7.26 4.18 -0.56
C TYR A 278 7.38 5.31 -1.59
N ASP A 279 6.40 6.21 -1.57
CA ASP A 279 6.38 7.44 -2.33
C ASP A 279 7.29 8.48 -1.66
N HIS A 280 8.45 8.74 -2.28
CA HIS A 280 9.44 9.65 -1.71
C HIS A 280 9.01 11.13 -1.72
N ARG A 281 7.84 11.46 -2.27
CA ARG A 281 7.22 12.79 -2.11
C ARG A 281 6.60 12.97 -0.72
N VAL A 282 6.24 11.87 -0.05
CA VAL A 282 5.56 11.87 1.26
C VAL A 282 6.44 11.31 2.37
N ILE A 283 7.20 10.25 2.08
CA ILE A 283 8.01 9.51 3.05
C ILE A 283 9.49 9.68 2.73
N ASN A 284 10.30 10.05 3.72
CA ASN A 284 11.75 10.13 3.57
C ASN A 284 12.44 8.82 4.00
N GLY A 285 13.69 8.63 3.56
CA GLY A 285 14.46 7.41 3.88
C GLY A 285 14.62 7.11 5.37
N ALA A 286 14.78 8.13 6.21
CA ALA A 286 14.87 7.94 7.66
C ALA A 286 13.55 7.48 8.29
N ASP A 287 12.41 7.95 7.76
CA ASP A 287 11.08 7.50 8.20
C ASP A 287 10.84 6.05 7.79
N ALA A 288 11.23 5.68 6.57
CA ALA A 288 11.15 4.31 6.07
C ALA A 288 11.99 3.32 6.92
N ALA A 289 13.22 3.70 7.26
CA ALA A 289 14.08 2.89 8.12
C ALA A 289 13.50 2.72 9.53
N ARG A 290 12.99 3.80 10.15
CA ARG A 290 12.33 3.72 11.46
C ARG A 290 11.07 2.85 11.42
N PHE A 291 10.26 2.99 10.37
CA PHE A 291 9.04 2.21 10.18
C PHE A 291 9.33 0.72 10.04
N ALA A 292 10.31 0.34 9.20
CA ALA A 292 10.72 -1.05 9.00
C ALA A 292 11.30 -1.66 10.29
N ALA A 293 12.20 -0.94 10.98
CA ALA A 293 12.77 -1.38 12.24
C ALA A 293 11.71 -1.55 13.35
N PHE A 294 10.72 -0.65 13.41
CA PHE A 294 9.60 -0.76 14.35
C PHE A 294 8.74 -1.99 14.06
N ILE A 295 8.44 -2.30 12.80
CA ILE A 295 7.77 -3.55 12.43
C ILE A 295 8.56 -4.75 12.94
N GLY A 296 9.89 -4.76 12.76
CA GLY A 296 10.75 -5.81 13.29
C GLY A 296 10.64 -5.98 14.81
N THR A 297 10.64 -4.86 15.55
CA THR A 297 10.48 -4.86 17.02
C THR A 297 9.12 -5.40 17.45
N VAL A 298 8.05 -4.99 16.77
CA VAL A 298 6.69 -5.45 17.08
C VAL A 298 6.52 -6.94 16.78
N LEU A 299 7.12 -7.44 15.69
CA LEU A 299 7.08 -8.88 15.34
C LEU A 299 7.88 -9.75 16.32
N ALA A 300 8.88 -9.19 17.00
CA ALA A 300 9.67 -9.92 18.00
C ALA A 300 8.87 -10.27 19.27
N ASP A 301 7.76 -9.55 19.54
CA ASP A 301 6.84 -9.81 20.65
C ASP A 301 5.46 -10.29 20.14
N PRO A 302 5.31 -11.60 19.85
CA PRO A 302 4.05 -12.15 19.36
C PRO A 302 2.92 -12.13 20.40
N GLN A 303 3.23 -12.08 21.69
CA GLN A 303 2.22 -12.06 22.74
C GLN A 303 1.53 -10.71 22.79
N ALA A 304 2.29 -9.61 22.67
CA ALA A 304 1.71 -8.28 22.54
C ALA A 304 0.81 -8.18 21.29
N LEU A 305 1.19 -8.81 20.18
CA LEU A 305 0.39 -8.82 18.94
C LEU A 305 -0.90 -9.63 19.06
N ALA A 306 -0.85 -10.80 19.70
CA ALA A 306 -2.00 -11.70 19.82
C ALA A 306 -2.95 -11.33 20.97
N GLY A 307 -2.41 -10.79 22.07
CA GLY A 307 -3.15 -10.53 23.31
C GLY A 307 -3.99 -9.26 23.33
N GLN A 308 -3.95 -8.43 22.28
CA GLN A 308 -4.81 -7.25 22.19
C GLN A 308 -6.25 -7.66 21.88
N GLN A 309 -7.04 -7.82 22.94
CA GLN A 309 -8.50 -7.76 22.86
C GLN A 309 -8.90 -6.36 22.39
N THR A 310 -9.85 -6.33 21.46
CA THR A 310 -10.53 -5.13 20.97
C THR A 310 -11.07 -4.34 22.16
N ILE A 311 -10.58 -3.10 22.36
CA ILE A 311 -11.22 -2.12 23.24
C ILE A 311 -12.44 -1.56 22.52
#